data_AF-Q20HX3-F1
#
_entry.id   AF-Q20HX3-F1
#
_cell.length_a   1.000
_cell.length_b   1.000
_cell.length_c   1.000
_cell.angle_alpha   90.00
_cell.angle_beta   90.00
_cell.angle_gamma   90.00
#
_symmetry.space_group_name_H-M   'P 1'
#
loop_
_entity.id
_entity.type
_entity.pdbx_description
1 polymer ?
#
loop_
_entity_poly.entity_id
_entity_poly.type
_entity_poly.pdbx_seq_one_letter_code
_entity_poly.pdbx_strand_id
1 'polypeptide(L)'
;MTVNRLLLLILPAAIMVAAMILTSGMEHRLAALGTTVQAKLMLGRAGLALPYIVAAAIGVIALFATNGSANIKAAGLSVLGGGAAVIIVAIAREIIRLNGISSHVPAGQSVLAYCDPATMVGAAAALFSGIFGLRVALKGNAAFATGGPRRIGGKRAVHGETDWMKMQEAAKLFPDTGGIVIGERYRVDRDSVAAMPFRADEKQSWGAGGKVPLLCFNGSFGSSHGIVFAGSGGFKTTSVTLPTALKWSSGLVVLDPSSEVAPMISEHRRQAGRKVIVLDPTASGVGFNALDWIGRHGNTKEEDIVAVATWIMTDNPRTASARDDFFRASAMQLLTALIADVCLSGHTEGEDQTLRQVRANLSEPEPKL
;
A
#
# COMPACT_ATOMS: atom_id res chain seq x y z
N MET A 1 -16.19 -10.77 17.61
CA MET A 1 -14.73 -11.05 17.67
C MET A 1 -14.51 -12.41 17.02
N THR A 2 -13.58 -12.56 16.07
CA THR A 2 -13.37 -13.87 15.39
C THR A 2 -12.71 -14.87 16.36
N VAL A 3 -13.04 -16.16 16.24
CA VAL A 3 -12.50 -17.24 17.10
C VAL A 3 -10.97 -17.22 17.13
N ASN A 4 -10.34 -17.02 15.97
CA ASN A 4 -8.87 -16.92 15.85
C ASN A 4 -8.29 -15.77 16.68
N ARG A 5 -8.97 -14.62 16.77
CA ARG A 5 -8.50 -13.49 17.58
C ARG A 5 -8.58 -13.80 19.08
N LEU A 6 -9.62 -14.50 19.52
CA LEU A 6 -9.78 -14.91 20.92
C LEU A 6 -8.73 -15.95 21.31
N LEU A 7 -8.47 -16.94 20.44
CA LEU A 7 -7.41 -17.92 20.64
C LEU A 7 -6.04 -17.26 20.77
N LEU A 8 -5.69 -16.35 19.86
CA LEU A 8 -4.41 -15.63 19.91
C LEU A 8 -4.27 -14.71 21.12
N LEU A 9 -5.38 -14.23 21.70
CA LEU A 9 -5.37 -13.39 22.89
C LEU A 9 -5.09 -14.19 24.17
N ILE A 10 -5.48 -15.46 24.22
CA ILE A 10 -5.45 -16.29 25.45
C ILE A 10 -4.34 -17.34 25.41
N LEU A 11 -4.19 -18.04 24.28
CA LEU A 11 -3.39 -19.25 24.19
C LEU A 11 -1.89 -19.02 24.48
N PRO A 12 -1.20 -17.99 23.94
CA PRO A 12 0.20 -17.74 24.27
C PRO A 12 0.42 -17.53 25.77
N ALA A 13 -0.39 -16.68 26.42
CA ALA A 13 -0.31 -16.44 27.86
C ALA A 13 -0.53 -17.73 28.67
N ALA A 14 -1.53 -18.52 28.29
CA ALA A 14 -1.84 -19.78 28.96
C ALA A 14 -0.69 -20.78 28.87
N ILE A 15 -0.06 -20.93 27.69
CA ILE A 15 1.08 -21.82 27.50
C ILE A 15 2.31 -21.32 28.28
N MET A 16 2.57 -20.01 28.30
CA MET A 16 3.67 -19.43 29.10
C MET A 16 3.51 -19.76 30.59
N VAL A 17 2.31 -19.57 31.15
CA VAL A 17 2.02 -19.86 32.56
C VAL A 17 2.08 -21.37 32.82
N ALA A 18 1.48 -22.20 31.96
CA ALA A 18 1.53 -23.64 32.09
C ALA A 18 2.97 -24.18 32.05
N ALA A 19 3.81 -23.67 31.14
CA ALA A 19 5.21 -24.07 31.04
C ALA A 19 6.00 -23.66 32.29
N MET A 20 5.79 -22.46 32.82
CA MET A 20 6.39 -22.03 34.09
C MET A 20 6.00 -22.98 35.23
N ILE A 21 4.72 -23.37 35.33
CA ILE A 21 4.24 -24.30 36.37
C ILE A 21 4.89 -25.68 36.20
N LEU A 22 4.89 -26.24 34.98
CA LEU A 22 5.41 -27.57 34.68
C LEU A 22 6.93 -27.71 34.91
N THR A 23 7.66 -26.61 34.74
CA THR A 23 9.12 -26.57 34.91
C THR A 23 9.53 -26.11 36.31
N SER A 24 8.60 -25.72 37.18
CA SER A 24 8.88 -25.40 38.58
C SER A 24 9.32 -26.64 39.36
N GLY A 25 10.27 -26.50 40.30
CA GLY A 25 10.81 -27.65 41.05
C GLY A 25 11.96 -28.36 40.34
N MET A 26 12.37 -27.90 39.16
CA MET A 26 13.45 -28.48 38.37
C MET A 26 14.82 -28.20 39.00
N GLU A 27 14.94 -27.23 39.89
CA GLU A 27 16.11 -26.96 40.71
C GLU A 27 16.60 -28.18 41.48
N HIS A 28 15.69 -28.99 42.03
CA HIS A 28 16.06 -30.21 42.77
C HIS A 28 16.54 -31.32 41.83
N ARG A 29 15.91 -31.45 40.66
CA ARG A 29 16.26 -32.47 39.66
C ARG A 29 17.59 -32.16 38.99
N LEU A 30 17.83 -30.89 38.63
CA LEU A 30 19.09 -30.46 38.02
C LEU A 30 20.22 -30.49 39.04
N ALA A 31 19.99 -30.04 40.28
CA ALA A 31 21.01 -30.14 41.32
C ALA A 31 21.44 -31.59 41.59
N ALA A 32 20.54 -32.57 41.45
CA ALA A 32 20.87 -33.99 41.62
C ALA A 32 21.85 -34.54 40.59
N LEU A 33 21.99 -33.89 39.42
CA LEU A 33 22.95 -34.28 38.37
C LEU A 33 24.38 -33.80 38.67
N GLY A 34 24.56 -32.90 39.63
CA GLY A 34 25.88 -32.37 40.00
C GLY A 34 26.68 -33.38 40.83
N THR A 35 27.88 -33.72 40.39
CA THR A 35 28.80 -34.61 41.11
C THR A 35 29.62 -33.89 42.19
N THR A 36 29.79 -32.57 42.06
CA THR A 36 30.53 -31.72 43.02
C THR A 36 29.60 -30.68 43.66
N VAL A 37 29.96 -30.17 44.85
CA VAL A 37 29.14 -29.16 45.58
C VAL A 37 28.90 -27.92 44.73
N GLN A 38 29.92 -27.43 44.03
CA GLN A 38 29.81 -26.28 43.14
C GLN A 38 28.92 -26.56 41.93
N ALA A 39 28.99 -27.76 41.34
CA ALA A 39 28.12 -28.17 40.24
C ALA A 39 26.65 -28.26 40.69
N LYS A 40 26.38 -28.81 41.88
CA LYS A 40 25.02 -28.87 42.44
C LYS A 40 24.42 -27.48 42.64
N LEU A 41 25.21 -26.53 43.16
CA LEU A 41 24.77 -25.14 43.35
C LEU A 41 24.51 -24.42 42.02
N MET A 42 25.38 -24.61 41.03
CA MET A 42 25.21 -24.01 39.70
C MET A 42 23.97 -24.56 38.98
N LEU A 43 23.78 -25.88 39.01
CA LEU A 43 22.63 -26.55 38.39
C LEU A 43 21.32 -26.25 39.12
N GLY A 44 21.35 -26.13 40.45
CA GLY A 44 20.20 -25.68 41.24
C GLY A 44 19.79 -24.25 40.88
N ARG A 45 20.74 -23.32 40.78
CA ARG A 45 20.49 -21.94 40.32
C ARG A 45 19.94 -21.91 38.89
N ALA A 46 20.50 -22.72 37.99
CA ALA A 46 19.97 -22.84 36.64
C ALA A 46 18.50 -23.31 36.66
N GLY A 47 18.16 -24.29 37.51
CA GLY A 47 16.79 -24.77 37.67
C GLY A 47 15.83 -23.76 38.28
N LEU A 48 16.29 -22.85 39.14
CA LEU A 48 15.48 -21.75 39.66
C LEU A 48 15.13 -20.72 38.59
N ALA A 49 16.07 -20.42 37.68
CA ALA A 49 15.82 -19.47 36.58
C ALA A 49 14.97 -20.08 35.44
N LEU A 50 15.04 -21.41 35.28
CA LEU A 50 14.51 -22.14 34.13
C LEU A 50 13.00 -21.91 33.86
N PRO A 51 12.10 -21.89 34.86
CA PRO A 51 10.67 -21.68 34.61
C PRO A 51 10.34 -20.35 33.94
N TYR A 52 11.03 -19.30 34.37
CA TYR A 52 10.81 -17.96 33.86
C TYR A 52 11.44 -17.78 32.49
N ILE A 53 12.62 -18.38 32.26
CA ILE A 53 13.30 -18.36 30.95
C ILE A 53 12.50 -19.14 29.91
N VAL A 54 12.01 -20.34 30.24
CA VAL A 54 11.18 -21.16 29.33
C VAL A 54 9.89 -20.43 28.96
N ALA A 55 9.20 -19.84 29.95
CA ALA A 55 8.01 -19.06 29.69
C ALA A 55 8.32 -17.84 28.79
N ALA A 56 9.39 -17.11 29.06
CA ALA A 56 9.82 -15.99 28.23
C ALA A 56 10.12 -16.41 26.78
N ALA A 57 10.83 -17.53 26.60
CA ALA A 57 11.16 -18.10 25.31
C ALA A 57 9.92 -18.52 24.53
N ILE A 58 8.96 -19.19 25.17
CA ILE A 58 7.66 -19.55 24.56
C ILE A 58 6.93 -18.30 24.09
N GLY A 59 6.90 -17.24 24.89
CA GLY A 59 6.29 -15.96 24.50
C GLY A 59 6.92 -15.40 23.23
N VAL A 60 8.26 -15.37 23.16
CA VAL A 60 8.97 -14.90 21.95
C VAL A 60 8.69 -15.80 20.75
N ILE A 61 8.75 -17.12 20.91
CA ILE A 61 8.47 -18.10 19.84
C ILE A 61 7.04 -17.91 19.31
N ALA A 62 6.05 -17.74 20.18
CA ALA A 62 4.66 -17.52 19.79
C ALA A 62 4.48 -16.23 18.97
N LEU A 63 5.19 -15.15 19.31
CA LEU A 63 5.16 -13.90 18.53
C LEU A 63 5.77 -14.09 17.13
N PHE A 64 6.89 -14.82 17.00
CA PHE A 64 7.47 -15.13 15.70
C PHE A 64 6.59 -16.09 14.88
N ALA A 65 5.99 -17.10 15.51
CA ALA A 65 5.09 -18.05 14.86
C ALA A 65 3.80 -17.39 14.34
N THR A 66 3.41 -16.26 14.91
CA THR A 66 2.22 -15.49 14.52
C THR A 66 2.54 -14.26 13.66
N ASN A 67 3.81 -14.08 13.29
CA ASN A 67 4.23 -13.03 12.37
C ASN A 67 3.55 -13.17 11.01
N GLY A 68 3.00 -12.08 10.48
CA GLY A 68 2.17 -12.06 9.27
C GLY A 68 0.66 -12.22 9.51
N SER A 69 0.24 -12.56 10.74
CA SER A 69 -1.19 -12.71 11.06
C SER A 69 -1.90 -11.34 11.14
N ALA A 70 -3.14 -11.29 10.65
CA ALA A 70 -4.05 -10.13 10.83
C ALA A 70 -4.31 -9.78 12.30
N ASN A 71 -4.23 -10.79 13.19
CA ASN A 71 -4.56 -10.65 14.61
C ASN A 71 -3.32 -10.62 15.51
N ILE A 72 -2.14 -10.35 14.96
CA ILE A 72 -0.88 -10.37 15.71
C ILE A 72 -0.86 -9.44 16.93
N LYS A 73 -1.59 -8.32 16.90
CA LYS A 73 -1.71 -7.42 18.06
C LYS A 73 -2.34 -8.12 19.27
N ALA A 74 -3.24 -9.08 19.05
CA ALA A 74 -3.83 -9.89 20.11
C ALA A 74 -2.80 -10.86 20.71
N ALA A 75 -1.95 -11.48 19.88
CA ALA A 75 -0.82 -12.29 20.35
C ALA A 75 0.19 -11.45 21.15
N GLY A 76 0.47 -10.21 20.71
CA GLY A 76 1.28 -9.24 21.45
C GLY A 76 0.74 -8.95 22.85
N LEU A 77 -0.57 -8.69 22.96
CA LEU A 77 -1.25 -8.50 24.26
C LEU A 77 -1.22 -9.77 25.13
N SER A 78 -1.37 -10.94 24.51
CA SER A 78 -1.29 -12.23 25.22
C SER A 78 0.09 -12.42 25.84
N VAL A 79 1.17 -12.23 25.07
CA VAL A 79 2.54 -12.39 25.58
C VAL A 79 2.90 -11.32 26.60
N LEU A 80 2.41 -10.09 26.46
CA LEU A 80 2.53 -9.06 27.49
C LEU A 80 1.87 -9.50 28.80
N GLY A 81 0.63 -9.99 28.74
CA GLY A 81 -0.10 -10.49 29.91
C GLY A 81 0.56 -11.71 30.55
N GLY A 82 1.01 -12.68 29.73
CA GLY A 82 1.76 -13.85 30.18
C GLY A 82 3.08 -13.47 30.85
N GLY A 83 3.84 -12.55 30.25
CA GLY A 83 5.09 -12.04 30.83
C GLY A 83 4.87 -11.35 32.18
N ALA A 84 3.83 -10.50 32.29
CA ALA A 84 3.46 -9.86 33.54
C ALA A 84 3.07 -10.89 34.63
N ALA A 85 2.28 -11.91 34.27
CA ALA A 85 1.90 -12.98 35.20
C ALA A 85 3.12 -13.77 35.71
N VAL A 86 4.05 -14.11 34.82
CA VAL A 86 5.30 -14.80 35.15
C VAL A 86 6.16 -13.96 36.11
N ILE A 87 6.27 -12.66 35.88
CA ILE A 87 7.01 -11.73 36.77
C ILE A 87 6.33 -11.64 38.14
N ILE A 88 5.01 -11.50 38.19
CA ILE A 88 4.26 -11.46 39.45
C ILE A 88 4.50 -12.73 40.27
N VAL A 89 4.48 -13.90 39.63
CA VAL A 89 4.77 -15.17 40.31
C VAL A 89 6.23 -15.25 40.78
N ALA A 90 7.19 -14.77 39.98
CA ALA A 90 8.59 -14.71 40.38
C ALA A 90 8.79 -13.84 41.63
N ILE A 91 8.19 -12.64 41.64
CA ILE A 91 8.21 -11.72 42.78
C ILE A 91 7.55 -12.36 44.01
N ALA A 92 6.38 -12.98 43.85
CA ALA A 92 5.66 -13.60 44.96
C ALA A 92 6.46 -14.75 45.58
N ARG A 93 7.05 -15.63 44.76
CA ARG A 93 7.92 -16.73 45.22
C ARG A 93 9.14 -16.21 45.96
N GLU A 94 9.75 -15.14 45.46
CA GLU A 94 10.92 -14.54 46.08
C GLU A 94 10.59 -13.85 47.40
N ILE A 95 9.46 -13.14 47.50
CA ILE A 95 8.98 -12.56 48.76
C ILE A 95 8.75 -13.65 49.81
N ILE A 96 8.12 -14.78 49.43
CA ILE A 96 7.89 -15.91 50.35
C ILE A 96 9.23 -16.47 50.86
N ARG A 97 10.21 -16.64 49.97
CA ARG A 97 11.56 -17.12 50.33
C ARG A 97 12.29 -16.16 51.27
N LEU A 98 12.27 -14.87 50.96
CA LEU A 98 12.90 -13.82 51.76
C LEU A 98 12.27 -13.68 53.14
N ASN A 99 10.93 -13.75 53.24
CA ASN A 99 10.22 -13.76 54.52
C ASN A 99 10.63 -14.95 55.40
N GLY A 100 10.84 -16.13 54.82
CA GLY A 100 11.31 -17.31 55.54
C GLY A 100 12.73 -17.18 56.13
N ILE A 101 13.57 -16.31 55.56
CA ILE A 101 14.96 -16.09 56.00
C ILE A 101 15.07 -14.82 56.86
N SER A 102 14.03 -13.98 56.90
CA SER A 102 14.04 -12.65 57.54
C SER A 102 14.49 -12.67 59.02
N SER A 103 14.14 -13.71 59.79
CA SER A 103 14.54 -13.86 61.19
C SER A 103 16.01 -14.24 61.39
N HIS A 104 16.72 -14.61 60.33
CA HIS A 104 18.11 -15.06 60.35
C HIS A 104 19.07 -14.03 59.73
N VAL A 105 18.56 -12.87 59.30
CA VAL A 105 19.39 -11.80 58.73
C VAL A 105 20.05 -10.99 59.84
N PRO A 106 21.38 -10.78 59.80
CA PRO A 106 22.09 -9.99 60.81
C PRO A 106 21.53 -8.56 60.96
N ALA A 107 21.48 -8.06 62.19
CA ALA A 107 21.02 -6.70 62.47
C ALA A 107 21.83 -5.66 61.68
N GLY A 108 21.14 -4.81 60.90
CA GLY A 108 21.74 -3.79 60.05
C GLY A 108 21.85 -4.15 58.56
N GLN A 109 21.52 -5.38 58.14
CA GLN A 109 21.44 -5.75 56.73
C GLN A 109 19.99 -5.83 56.24
N SER A 110 19.73 -5.38 55.01
CA SER A 110 18.43 -5.51 54.37
C SER A 110 18.21 -6.92 53.86
N VAL A 111 17.02 -7.49 54.09
CA VAL A 111 16.60 -8.79 53.54
C VAL A 111 16.70 -8.82 52.01
N LEU A 112 16.54 -7.67 51.35
CA LEU A 112 16.68 -7.54 49.88
C LEU A 112 18.10 -7.80 49.37
N ALA A 113 19.14 -7.70 50.22
CA ALA A 113 20.51 -8.03 49.82
C ALA A 113 20.68 -9.54 49.51
N TYR A 114 19.74 -10.37 49.96
CA TYR A 114 19.74 -11.81 49.75
C TYR A 114 18.88 -12.25 48.57
N CYS A 115 18.39 -11.33 47.74
CA CYS A 115 17.62 -11.64 46.54
C CYS A 115 18.36 -12.66 45.66
N ASP A 116 17.65 -13.70 45.21
CA ASP A 116 18.24 -14.77 44.42
C ASP A 116 18.56 -14.27 42.98
N PRO A 117 19.85 -14.22 42.59
CA PRO A 117 20.22 -13.70 41.27
C PRO A 117 19.65 -14.53 40.12
N ALA A 118 19.42 -15.83 40.31
CA ALA A 118 18.89 -16.70 39.25
C ALA A 118 17.41 -16.37 38.96
N THR A 119 16.61 -16.14 39.99
CA THR A 119 15.23 -15.66 39.88
C THR A 119 15.17 -14.28 39.24
N MET A 120 16.11 -13.38 39.58
CA MET A 120 16.22 -12.07 38.92
C MET A 120 16.51 -12.19 37.41
N VAL A 121 17.44 -13.06 37.01
CA VAL A 121 17.74 -13.31 35.58
C VAL A 121 16.51 -13.85 34.86
N GLY A 122 15.80 -14.79 35.47
CA GLY A 122 14.56 -15.33 34.92
C GLY A 122 13.46 -14.27 34.76
N ALA A 123 13.25 -13.44 35.78
CA ALA A 123 12.29 -12.33 35.73
C ALA A 123 12.67 -11.28 34.67
N ALA A 124 13.97 -10.98 34.52
CA ALA A 124 14.46 -10.09 33.47
C ALA A 124 14.17 -10.63 32.07
N ALA A 125 14.34 -11.95 31.83
CA ALA A 125 13.99 -12.57 30.57
C ALA A 125 12.48 -12.44 30.27
N ALA A 126 11.63 -12.69 31.27
CA ALA A 126 10.18 -12.49 31.14
C ALA A 126 9.81 -11.02 30.87
N LEU A 127 10.52 -10.07 31.46
CA LEU A 127 10.35 -8.64 31.21
C LEU A 127 10.69 -8.27 29.76
N PHE A 128 11.83 -8.72 29.24
CA PHE A 128 12.20 -8.46 27.83
C PHE A 128 11.21 -9.10 26.86
N SER A 129 10.72 -10.31 27.15
CA SER A 129 9.65 -10.95 26.39
C SER A 129 8.36 -10.11 26.42
N GLY A 130 7.97 -9.59 27.58
CA GLY A 130 6.82 -8.70 27.75
C GLY A 130 6.97 -7.36 27.02
N ILE A 131 8.15 -6.72 27.07
CA ILE A 131 8.45 -5.48 26.32
C ILE A 131 8.35 -5.74 24.81
N PHE A 132 8.83 -6.88 24.33
CA PHE A 132 8.68 -7.27 22.94
C PHE A 132 7.20 -7.50 22.59
N GLY A 133 6.43 -8.18 23.45
CA GLY A 133 4.98 -8.32 23.33
C GLY A 133 4.24 -6.98 23.26
N LEU A 134 4.61 -6.01 24.10
CA LEU A 134 4.08 -4.64 24.07
C LEU A 134 4.40 -3.95 22.73
N ARG A 135 5.64 -4.06 22.25
CA ARG A 135 6.03 -3.51 20.93
C ARG A 135 5.18 -4.11 19.81
N VAL A 136 4.90 -5.43 19.86
CA VAL A 136 4.03 -6.12 18.89
C VAL A 136 2.56 -5.71 19.05
N ALA A 137 2.07 -5.53 20.28
CA ALA A 137 0.70 -5.06 20.52
C ALA A 137 0.45 -3.67 19.93
N LEU A 138 1.45 -2.78 20.03
CA LEU A 138 1.37 -1.41 19.50
C LEU A 138 1.58 -1.36 17.97
N LYS A 139 2.66 -1.97 17.47
CA LYS A 139 3.08 -1.85 16.06
C LYS A 139 2.55 -2.95 15.15
N GLY A 140 1.98 -4.04 15.69
CA GLY A 140 1.58 -5.21 14.91
C GLY A 140 2.74 -5.84 14.14
N ASN A 141 2.51 -6.24 12.89
CA ASN A 141 3.55 -6.84 12.03
C ASN A 141 4.75 -5.91 11.78
N ALA A 142 4.56 -4.59 11.84
CA ALA A 142 5.66 -3.63 11.74
C ALA A 142 6.63 -3.65 12.94
N ALA A 143 6.36 -4.45 13.97
CA ALA A 143 7.31 -4.71 15.05
C ALA A 143 8.53 -5.53 14.59
N PHE A 144 8.36 -6.38 13.58
CA PHE A 144 9.36 -7.29 13.03
C PHE A 144 10.18 -6.61 11.92
N ALA A 145 11.36 -7.16 11.63
CA ALA A 145 12.18 -6.67 10.53
C ALA A 145 11.46 -6.91 9.19
N THR A 146 11.26 -5.84 8.43
CA THR A 146 10.73 -5.92 7.07
C THR A 146 11.82 -6.47 6.14
N GLY A 147 11.61 -7.65 5.56
CA GLY A 147 12.49 -8.26 4.55
C GLY A 147 12.44 -7.57 3.18
N GLY A 148 12.04 -6.30 3.12
CA GLY A 148 11.90 -5.54 1.88
C GLY A 148 13.26 -5.25 1.22
N PRO A 149 13.26 -4.91 -0.08
CA PRO A 149 14.48 -4.58 -0.80
C PRO A 149 15.24 -3.46 -0.08
N ARG A 150 16.47 -3.76 0.36
CA ARG A 150 17.34 -2.74 0.93
C ARG A 150 17.80 -1.83 -0.19
N ARG A 151 17.57 -0.53 -0.02
CA ARG A 151 18.04 0.50 -0.95
C ARG A 151 19.56 0.38 -1.08
N ILE A 152 20.03 0.26 -2.32
CA ILE A 152 21.45 0.37 -2.65
C ILE A 152 21.71 1.85 -2.96
N GLY A 153 22.46 2.53 -2.10
CA GLY A 153 22.86 3.92 -2.33
C GLY A 153 23.95 3.99 -3.40
N GLY A 154 23.74 4.79 -4.45
CA GLY A 154 24.79 5.09 -5.43
C GLY A 154 25.82 6.06 -4.86
N LYS A 155 27.08 5.98 -5.32
CA LYS A 155 28.14 6.95 -4.95
C LYS A 155 27.95 8.35 -5.54
N ARG A 156 27.03 8.52 -6.49
CA ARG A 156 26.74 9.78 -7.19
C ARG A 156 25.25 10.09 -7.07
N ALA A 157 24.94 11.38 -6.94
CA ALA A 157 23.58 11.90 -6.80
C ALA A 157 22.63 11.49 -7.95
N VAL A 158 23.18 11.25 -9.14
CA VAL A 158 22.44 10.97 -10.40
C VAL A 158 21.41 9.82 -10.27
N HIS A 159 21.70 8.80 -9.45
CA HIS A 159 20.77 7.67 -9.20
C HIS A 159 20.66 7.31 -7.71
N GLY A 160 21.15 8.17 -6.81
CA GLY A 160 21.51 7.77 -5.44
C GLY A 160 21.05 8.67 -4.31
N GLU A 161 20.42 9.82 -4.57
CA GLU A 161 20.02 10.78 -3.52
C GLU A 161 18.52 10.83 -3.21
N THR A 162 17.66 10.17 -4.00
CA THR A 162 16.21 10.17 -3.74
C THR A 162 15.88 9.40 -2.47
N ASP A 163 15.28 10.07 -1.49
CA ASP A 163 14.79 9.46 -0.26
C ASP A 163 13.26 9.57 -0.14
N TRP A 164 12.67 8.75 0.73
CA TRP A 164 11.27 8.83 1.06
C TRP A 164 10.99 10.12 1.83
N MET A 165 10.24 11.03 1.22
CA MET A 165 9.75 12.23 1.88
C MET A 165 8.97 11.89 3.15
N LYS A 166 9.15 12.67 4.21
CA LYS A 166 8.35 12.51 5.44
C LYS A 166 6.89 12.86 5.12
N MET A 167 5.94 12.14 5.73
CA MET A 167 4.51 12.38 5.47
C MET A 167 4.06 13.81 5.82
N GLN A 168 4.71 14.46 6.78
CA GLN A 168 4.46 15.85 7.12
C GLN A 168 4.88 16.82 6.00
N GLU A 169 6.01 16.53 5.33
CA GLU A 169 6.49 17.31 4.19
C GLU A 169 5.63 17.03 2.96
N ALA A 170 5.28 15.76 2.72
CA ALA A 170 4.36 15.38 1.65
C ALA A 170 3.00 16.06 1.78
N ALA A 171 2.47 16.21 3.00
CA ALA A 171 1.22 16.92 3.25
C ALA A 171 1.29 18.43 2.93
N LYS A 172 2.47 19.05 3.08
CA LYS A 172 2.67 20.45 2.72
C LYS A 172 2.76 20.62 1.21
N LEU A 173 3.45 19.70 0.53
CA LEU A 173 3.65 19.74 -0.91
C LEU A 173 2.40 19.33 -1.69
N PHE A 174 1.62 18.39 -1.13
CA PHE A 174 0.41 17.83 -1.71
C PHE A 174 -0.77 17.93 -0.74
N PRO A 175 -1.27 19.15 -0.48
CA PRO A 175 -2.40 19.34 0.41
C PRO A 175 -3.65 18.63 -0.14
N ASP A 176 -4.53 18.19 0.74
CA ASP A 176 -5.79 17.53 0.38
C ASP A 176 -6.79 18.44 -0.33
N THR A 177 -6.47 19.73 -0.49
CA THR A 177 -7.25 20.71 -1.27
C THR A 177 -6.92 20.70 -2.76
N GLY A 178 -5.81 20.07 -3.17
CA GLY A 178 -5.44 19.94 -4.59
C GLY A 178 -6.45 19.13 -5.40
N GLY A 179 -6.54 19.37 -6.71
CA GLY A 179 -7.54 18.71 -7.56
C GLY A 179 -7.14 17.33 -8.09
N ILE A 180 -5.83 17.04 -8.19
CA ILE A 180 -5.29 15.80 -8.76
C ILE A 180 -4.89 14.87 -7.64
N VAL A 181 -5.49 13.68 -7.54
CA VAL A 181 -5.22 12.75 -6.44
C VAL A 181 -4.00 11.89 -6.78
N ILE A 182 -2.97 11.96 -5.94
CA ILE A 182 -1.76 11.13 -6.08
C ILE A 182 -1.90 9.82 -5.30
N GLY A 183 -2.58 9.88 -4.15
CA GLY A 183 -2.81 8.74 -3.29
C GLY A 183 -3.20 9.19 -1.90
N GLU A 184 -3.12 8.29 -0.94
CA GLU A 184 -3.42 8.58 0.46
C GLU A 184 -2.16 9.01 1.23
N ARG A 185 -2.33 9.87 2.25
CA ARG A 185 -1.25 10.25 3.18
C ARG A 185 -0.97 9.12 4.16
N TYR A 186 -0.50 8.00 3.62
CA TYR A 186 -0.49 6.73 4.30
C TYR A 186 0.66 5.85 3.85
N ARG A 187 1.42 5.36 4.84
CA ARG A 187 2.51 4.40 4.65
C ARG A 187 2.03 3.02 5.06
N VAL A 188 1.36 2.34 4.13
CA VAL A 188 0.83 0.97 4.35
C VAL A 188 1.92 -0.02 4.75
N ASP A 189 3.14 0.18 4.26
CA ASP A 189 4.34 -0.60 4.61
C ASP A 189 4.74 -0.48 6.08
N ARG A 190 4.22 0.54 6.80
CA ARG A 190 4.45 0.75 8.24
C ARG A 190 3.24 0.40 9.10
N ASP A 191 2.12 0.01 8.51
CA ASP A 191 0.97 -0.48 9.26
C ASP A 191 1.15 -1.97 9.60
N SER A 192 0.41 -2.40 10.60
CA SER A 192 0.19 -3.78 10.99
C SER A 192 -0.30 -4.68 9.84
N VAL A 193 -0.85 -4.13 8.75
CA VAL A 193 -1.27 -4.91 7.57
C VAL A 193 -0.17 -5.07 6.51
N ALA A 194 1.02 -4.47 6.70
CA ALA A 194 2.08 -4.44 5.69
C ALA A 194 2.52 -5.82 5.17
N ALA A 195 2.40 -6.86 5.99
CA ALA A 195 2.76 -8.24 5.63
C ALA A 195 1.64 -8.99 4.88
N MET A 196 0.46 -8.41 4.76
CA MET A 196 -0.71 -9.04 4.14
C MET A 196 -0.91 -8.51 2.72
N PRO A 197 -1.21 -9.38 1.74
CA PRO A 197 -1.64 -8.94 0.41
C PRO A 197 -2.93 -8.14 0.51
N PHE A 198 -3.01 -7.03 -0.22
CA PHE A 198 -4.24 -6.25 -0.32
C PHE A 198 -5.33 -7.03 -1.08
N ARG A 199 -6.55 -7.03 -0.53
CA ARG A 199 -7.74 -7.66 -1.11
C ARG A 199 -8.93 -6.72 -0.96
N ALA A 200 -9.50 -6.30 -2.08
CA ALA A 200 -10.60 -5.34 -2.09
C ALA A 200 -11.90 -5.88 -1.45
N ASP A 201 -12.07 -7.19 -1.39
CA ASP A 201 -13.18 -7.88 -0.73
C ASP A 201 -12.93 -8.16 0.77
N GLU A 202 -11.68 -8.02 1.24
CA GLU A 202 -11.30 -8.31 2.62
C GLU A 202 -10.88 -7.04 3.38
N LYS A 203 -11.81 -6.43 4.11
CA LYS A 203 -11.60 -5.19 4.89
C LYS A 203 -10.42 -5.24 5.86
N GLN A 204 -10.02 -6.42 6.34
CA GLN A 204 -8.88 -6.56 7.25
C GLN A 204 -7.54 -6.28 6.57
N SER A 205 -7.47 -6.41 5.24
CA SER A 205 -6.26 -6.15 4.46
C SER A 205 -6.03 -4.66 4.16
N TRP A 206 -7.01 -3.79 4.39
CA TRP A 206 -6.95 -2.37 4.00
C TRP A 206 -6.12 -1.52 4.97
N GLY A 207 -5.97 -1.96 6.22
CA GLY A 207 -5.34 -1.17 7.28
C GLY A 207 -6.09 0.15 7.52
N ALA A 208 -5.35 1.26 7.56
CA ALA A 208 -5.93 2.61 7.62
C ALA A 208 -6.40 3.17 6.26
N GLY A 209 -6.20 2.44 5.16
CA GLY A 209 -6.55 2.90 3.82
C GLY A 209 -8.05 3.17 3.65
N GLY A 210 -8.38 4.15 2.82
CA GLY A 210 -9.73 4.65 2.56
C GLY A 210 -10.29 5.59 3.63
N LYS A 211 -9.54 5.87 4.71
CA LYS A 211 -10.01 6.70 5.85
C LYS A 211 -9.09 7.87 6.17
N VAL A 212 -7.89 7.88 5.59
CA VAL A 212 -6.86 8.86 5.87
C VAL A 212 -6.87 9.95 4.80
N PRO A 213 -6.41 11.18 5.11
CA PRO A 213 -6.45 12.27 4.15
C PRO A 213 -5.67 11.96 2.87
N LEU A 214 -6.16 12.50 1.75
CA LEU A 214 -5.50 12.36 0.46
C LEU A 214 -4.26 13.26 0.36
N LEU A 215 -3.33 12.84 -0.48
CA LEU A 215 -2.28 13.68 -1.05
C LEU A 215 -2.76 14.11 -2.42
N CYS A 216 -2.96 15.41 -2.59
CA CYS A 216 -3.45 15.96 -3.85
C CYS A 216 -2.51 17.03 -4.40
N PHE A 217 -2.24 16.94 -5.69
CA PHE A 217 -1.49 17.92 -6.43
C PHE A 217 -2.44 18.96 -7.01
N ASN A 218 -2.02 20.22 -6.93
CA ASN A 218 -2.78 21.38 -7.37
C ASN A 218 -2.25 21.96 -8.69
N GLY A 219 -1.24 21.34 -9.32
CA GLY A 219 -0.65 21.86 -10.55
C GLY A 219 0.33 23.02 -10.34
N SER A 220 0.70 23.37 -9.10
CA SER A 220 1.43 24.63 -8.83
C SER A 220 2.92 24.60 -9.11
N PHE A 221 3.50 23.47 -9.54
CA PHE A 221 4.93 23.35 -9.85
C PHE A 221 5.23 22.22 -10.84
N GLY A 222 6.40 22.27 -11.49
CA GLY A 222 6.83 21.22 -12.43
C GLY A 222 5.99 21.16 -13.71
N SER A 223 6.10 20.06 -14.45
CA SER A 223 5.49 19.91 -15.79
C SER A 223 3.98 19.63 -15.78
N SER A 224 3.33 19.53 -14.61
CA SER A 224 1.92 19.14 -14.40
C SER A 224 1.47 17.78 -14.97
N HIS A 225 2.25 17.18 -15.87
CA HIS A 225 2.02 15.85 -16.42
C HIS A 225 2.37 14.78 -15.39
N GLY A 226 1.54 13.75 -15.32
CA GLY A 226 1.71 12.61 -14.43
C GLY A 226 1.64 11.29 -15.19
N ILE A 227 2.36 10.29 -14.68
CA ILE A 227 2.32 8.91 -15.16
C ILE A 227 2.05 7.97 -13.99
N VAL A 228 1.14 7.01 -14.19
CA VAL A 228 0.74 6.03 -13.17
C VAL A 228 1.10 4.64 -13.66
N PHE A 229 2.00 3.98 -12.93
CA PHE A 229 2.40 2.60 -13.20
C PHE A 229 1.63 1.65 -12.28
N ALA A 230 0.81 0.77 -12.87
CA ALA A 230 0.22 -0.36 -12.15
C ALA A 230 -0.12 -1.48 -13.13
N GLY A 231 -0.03 -2.73 -12.65
CA GLY A 231 -0.45 -3.90 -13.42
C GLY A 231 -1.94 -3.90 -13.76
N SER A 232 -2.36 -4.87 -14.59
CA SER A 232 -3.79 -5.16 -14.76
C SER A 232 -4.40 -5.54 -13.41
N GLY A 233 -5.62 -5.07 -13.11
CA GLY A 233 -6.23 -5.20 -11.78
C GLY A 233 -5.57 -4.37 -10.67
N GLY A 234 -4.53 -3.57 -10.96
CA GLY A 234 -3.84 -2.73 -9.99
C GLY A 234 -4.59 -1.47 -9.55
N PHE A 235 -5.92 -1.44 -9.72
CA PHE A 235 -6.82 -0.38 -9.24
C PHE A 235 -6.53 1.05 -9.76
N LYS A 236 -5.85 1.22 -10.91
CA LYS A 236 -5.53 2.55 -11.50
C LYS A 236 -6.75 3.47 -11.58
N THR A 237 -7.86 2.94 -12.06
CA THR A 237 -9.13 3.67 -12.22
C THR A 237 -9.67 4.15 -10.87
N THR A 238 -9.69 3.27 -9.88
CA THR A 238 -10.27 3.55 -8.55
C THR A 238 -9.36 4.41 -7.67
N SER A 239 -8.04 4.29 -7.81
CA SER A 239 -7.07 4.99 -6.95
C SER A 239 -6.70 6.38 -7.46
N VAL A 240 -6.73 6.62 -8.79
CA VAL A 240 -6.30 7.89 -9.39
C VAL A 240 -7.41 8.51 -10.23
N THR A 241 -7.94 7.80 -11.22
CA THR A 241 -8.85 8.38 -12.22
C THR A 241 -10.15 8.89 -11.60
N LEU A 242 -10.90 8.03 -10.92
CA LEU A 242 -12.17 8.37 -10.28
C LEU A 242 -12.02 9.48 -9.23
N PRO A 243 -11.13 9.37 -8.23
CA PRO A 243 -11.04 10.40 -7.19
C PRO A 243 -10.53 11.73 -7.76
N THR A 244 -9.64 11.71 -8.77
CA THR A 244 -9.26 12.93 -9.49
C THR A 244 -10.43 13.53 -10.26
N ALA A 245 -11.21 12.73 -11.00
CA ALA A 245 -12.33 13.22 -11.78
C ALA A 245 -13.46 13.80 -10.91
N LEU A 246 -13.66 13.27 -9.71
CA LEU A 246 -14.59 13.81 -8.72
C LEU A 246 -14.06 15.12 -8.11
N LYS A 247 -12.77 15.17 -7.77
CA LYS A 247 -12.19 16.31 -7.04
C LYS A 247 -11.77 17.49 -7.94
N TRP A 248 -11.31 17.20 -9.15
CA TRP A 248 -10.86 18.21 -10.10
C TRP A 248 -11.98 19.17 -10.42
N SER A 249 -11.74 20.45 -10.16
CA SER A 249 -12.77 21.46 -10.29
C SER A 249 -12.90 22.00 -11.70
N SER A 250 -11.87 21.92 -12.55
CA SER A 250 -11.87 22.54 -13.88
C SER A 250 -12.39 21.60 -14.99
N GLY A 251 -12.22 22.01 -16.25
CA GLY A 251 -12.48 21.18 -17.41
C GLY A 251 -11.68 19.87 -17.36
N LEU A 252 -12.32 18.78 -17.80
CA LEU A 252 -11.77 17.44 -17.78
C LEU A 252 -12.14 16.73 -19.07
N VAL A 253 -11.12 16.17 -19.74
CA VAL A 253 -11.30 15.23 -20.86
C VAL A 253 -10.84 13.87 -20.37
N VAL A 254 -11.72 12.87 -20.48
CA VAL A 254 -11.45 11.50 -20.02
C VAL A 254 -11.53 10.56 -21.21
N LEU A 255 -10.44 9.83 -21.47
CA LEU A 255 -10.47 8.67 -22.34
C LEU A 255 -10.88 7.45 -21.51
N ASP A 256 -12.10 6.96 -21.73
CA ASP A 256 -12.73 5.89 -20.94
C ASP A 256 -13.04 4.68 -21.84
N PRO A 257 -12.03 3.90 -22.26
CA PRO A 257 -12.21 2.82 -23.24
C PRO A 257 -13.07 1.66 -22.71
N SER A 258 -13.18 1.51 -21.39
CA SER A 258 -14.02 0.49 -20.75
C SER A 258 -15.42 0.98 -20.40
N SER A 259 -15.73 2.26 -20.64
CA SER A 259 -17.00 2.91 -20.25
C SER A 259 -17.33 2.76 -18.75
N GLU A 260 -16.32 2.69 -17.88
CA GLU A 260 -16.50 2.49 -16.43
C GLU A 260 -16.52 3.82 -15.66
N VAL A 261 -15.83 4.84 -16.17
CA VAL A 261 -15.62 6.11 -15.47
C VAL A 261 -16.82 7.04 -15.65
N ALA A 262 -17.27 7.23 -16.89
CA ALA A 262 -18.32 8.20 -17.21
C ALA A 262 -19.61 7.99 -16.39
N PRO A 263 -20.14 6.75 -16.21
CA PRO A 263 -21.34 6.53 -15.39
C PRO A 263 -21.16 6.91 -13.92
N MET A 264 -19.95 6.79 -13.38
CA MET A 264 -19.67 7.05 -11.96
C MET A 264 -19.52 8.54 -11.63
N ILE A 265 -19.05 9.35 -12.59
CA ILE A 265 -18.68 10.75 -12.32
C ILE A 265 -19.64 11.77 -12.93
N SER A 266 -20.42 11.40 -13.95
CA SER A 266 -21.20 12.35 -14.75
C SER A 266 -22.18 13.14 -13.90
N GLU A 267 -22.93 12.47 -13.04
CA GLU A 267 -23.94 13.12 -12.21
C GLU A 267 -23.29 14.07 -11.18
N HIS A 268 -22.23 13.61 -10.51
CA HIS A 268 -21.46 14.45 -9.60
C HIS A 268 -20.94 15.72 -10.29
N ARG A 269 -20.44 15.57 -11.53
CA ARG A 269 -19.92 16.69 -12.32
C ARG A 269 -21.04 17.66 -12.71
N ARG A 270 -22.22 17.17 -13.10
CA ARG A 270 -23.40 18.01 -13.41
C ARG A 270 -23.89 18.78 -12.18
N GLN A 271 -23.97 18.11 -11.02
CA GLN A 271 -24.34 18.75 -9.75
C GLN A 271 -23.35 19.84 -9.35
N ALA A 272 -22.06 19.68 -9.70
CA ALA A 272 -21.04 20.71 -9.56
C ALA A 272 -21.09 21.80 -10.66
N GLY A 273 -22.19 21.92 -11.41
CA GLY A 273 -22.40 22.93 -12.45
C GLY A 273 -21.59 22.71 -13.72
N ARG A 274 -21.07 21.50 -13.97
CA ARG A 274 -20.30 21.20 -15.18
C ARG A 274 -21.20 20.66 -16.29
N LYS A 275 -20.99 21.14 -17.51
CA LYS A 275 -21.54 20.51 -18.72
C LYS A 275 -20.78 19.20 -18.96
N VAL A 276 -21.51 18.09 -19.02
CA VAL A 276 -20.94 16.76 -19.27
C VAL A 276 -21.43 16.26 -20.61
N ILE A 277 -20.48 15.94 -21.50
CA ILE A 277 -20.71 15.36 -22.82
C ILE A 277 -19.97 14.02 -22.85
N VAL A 278 -20.66 12.96 -23.26
CA VAL A 278 -20.08 11.61 -23.39
C VAL A 278 -20.15 11.23 -24.86
N LEU A 279 -18.98 11.06 -25.49
CA LEU A 279 -18.89 10.61 -26.87
C LEU A 279 -18.84 9.07 -26.88
N ASP A 280 -19.99 8.45 -27.07
CA ASP A 280 -20.14 6.99 -27.16
C ASP A 280 -20.48 6.61 -28.61
N PRO A 281 -19.59 5.91 -29.34
CA PRO A 281 -19.83 5.54 -30.73
C PRO A 281 -20.96 4.52 -30.91
N THR A 282 -21.42 3.88 -29.83
CA THR A 282 -22.54 2.93 -29.85
C THR A 282 -23.90 3.60 -29.60
N ALA A 283 -23.91 4.80 -29.04
CA ALA A 283 -25.13 5.55 -28.76
C ALA A 283 -25.56 6.37 -29.99
N SER A 284 -26.83 6.27 -30.37
CA SER A 284 -27.39 7.12 -31.42
C SER A 284 -27.65 8.55 -30.90
N GLY A 285 -27.51 9.55 -31.77
CA GLY A 285 -27.84 10.95 -31.46
C GLY A 285 -26.77 11.73 -30.70
N VAL A 286 -25.63 11.13 -30.37
CA VAL A 286 -24.49 11.83 -29.76
C VAL A 286 -23.27 11.70 -30.65
N GLY A 287 -22.71 12.84 -31.08
CA GLY A 287 -21.56 12.89 -31.97
C GLY A 287 -21.20 14.31 -32.36
N PHE A 288 -20.14 14.44 -33.16
CA PHE A 288 -19.72 15.70 -33.75
C PHE A 288 -19.17 15.43 -35.15
N ASN A 289 -19.24 16.42 -36.03
CA ASN A 289 -18.55 16.35 -37.32
C ASN A 289 -17.12 16.90 -37.14
N ALA A 290 -16.13 16.04 -37.37
CA ALA A 290 -14.72 16.41 -37.23
C ALA A 290 -14.24 17.41 -38.30
N LEU A 291 -15.04 17.70 -39.32
CA LEU A 291 -14.74 18.72 -40.33
C LEU A 291 -15.33 20.10 -39.99
N ASP A 292 -16.26 20.19 -39.02
CA ASP A 292 -16.96 21.44 -38.70
C ASP A 292 -16.02 22.56 -38.23
N TRP A 293 -14.85 22.25 -37.70
CA TRP A 293 -13.94 23.24 -37.14
C TRP A 293 -13.00 23.88 -38.18
N ILE A 294 -12.93 23.33 -39.40
CA ILE A 294 -12.02 23.76 -40.47
C ILE A 294 -12.25 25.26 -40.78
N GLY A 295 -11.20 26.06 -40.64
CA GLY A 295 -11.20 27.49 -40.89
C GLY A 295 -11.95 28.33 -39.85
N ARG A 296 -12.33 27.78 -38.69
CA ARG A 296 -13.10 28.51 -37.66
C ARG A 296 -12.26 29.07 -36.51
N HIS A 297 -11.01 28.64 -36.36
CA HIS A 297 -10.19 28.91 -35.16
C HIS A 297 -8.82 29.55 -35.45
N GLY A 298 -8.72 30.37 -36.50
CA GLY A 298 -7.55 31.22 -36.78
C GLY A 298 -6.50 30.62 -37.72
N ASN A 299 -6.59 29.33 -38.02
CA ASN A 299 -5.80 28.67 -39.06
C ASN A 299 -6.46 28.83 -40.45
N THR A 300 -5.67 28.59 -41.50
CA THR A 300 -6.22 28.43 -42.85
C THR A 300 -6.96 27.10 -42.99
N LYS A 301 -7.89 27.02 -43.94
CA LYS A 301 -8.65 25.78 -44.16
C LYS A 301 -7.72 24.64 -44.56
N GLU A 302 -6.71 24.93 -45.36
CA GLU A 302 -5.71 23.99 -45.85
C GLU A 302 -4.88 23.40 -44.70
N GLU A 303 -4.44 24.23 -43.74
CA GLU A 303 -3.74 23.77 -42.54
C GLU A 303 -4.61 22.84 -41.67
N ASP A 304 -5.88 23.22 -41.46
CA ASP A 304 -6.81 22.41 -40.67
C ASP A 304 -7.13 21.07 -41.35
N ILE A 305 -7.25 21.04 -42.68
CA ILE A 305 -7.44 19.81 -43.45
C ILE A 305 -6.26 18.85 -43.26
N VAL A 306 -5.02 19.37 -43.35
CA VAL A 306 -3.81 18.56 -43.12
C VAL A 306 -3.77 18.04 -41.67
N ALA A 307 -4.19 18.84 -40.69
CA ALA A 307 -4.28 18.41 -39.30
C ALA A 307 -5.27 17.25 -39.12
N VAL A 308 -6.48 17.34 -39.69
CA VAL A 308 -7.48 16.27 -39.65
C VAL A 308 -6.95 14.98 -40.29
N ALA A 309 -6.33 15.09 -41.48
CA ALA A 309 -5.73 13.94 -42.14
C ALA A 309 -4.66 13.26 -41.27
N THR A 310 -3.85 14.06 -40.55
CA THR A 310 -2.80 13.57 -39.65
C THR A 310 -3.40 12.78 -38.49
N TRP A 311 -4.47 13.28 -37.89
CA TRP A 311 -5.15 12.60 -36.77
C TRP A 311 -5.73 11.24 -37.19
N ILE A 312 -6.27 11.13 -38.40
CA ILE A 312 -6.81 9.86 -38.92
C ILE A 312 -5.69 8.85 -39.15
N MET A 313 -4.57 9.28 -39.74
CA MET A 313 -3.47 8.37 -40.10
C MET A 313 -2.72 7.78 -38.90
N THR A 314 -2.82 8.39 -37.71
CA THR A 314 -2.19 8.01 -36.42
C THR A 314 -0.66 7.81 -36.50
N ASP A 315 0.09 8.32 -35.54
CA ASP A 315 1.54 8.07 -35.49
C ASP A 315 1.85 6.60 -35.17
N ASN A 316 2.70 5.97 -35.99
CA ASN A 316 3.18 4.62 -35.75
C ASN A 316 4.53 4.69 -35.03
N PRO A 317 4.62 4.29 -33.75
CA PRO A 317 5.87 4.37 -32.98
C PRO A 317 6.91 3.31 -33.38
N ARG A 318 6.60 2.43 -34.33
CA ARG A 318 7.53 1.39 -34.82
C ARG A 318 8.38 1.92 -35.96
N THR A 319 9.63 1.48 -36.03
CA THR A 319 10.47 1.63 -37.23
C THR A 319 9.79 0.90 -38.39
N ALA A 320 9.10 1.66 -39.24
CA ALA A 320 8.37 1.13 -40.39
C ALA A 320 9.36 0.77 -41.51
N SER A 321 8.97 -0.17 -42.39
CA SER A 321 9.77 -0.43 -43.60
C SER A 321 9.60 0.72 -44.60
N ALA A 322 10.58 0.95 -45.48
CA ALA A 322 10.49 2.01 -46.50
C ALA A 322 9.23 1.90 -47.38
N ARG A 323 8.71 0.69 -47.58
CA ARG A 323 7.45 0.44 -48.29
C ARG A 323 6.24 0.92 -47.49
N ASP A 324 6.23 0.69 -46.18
CA ASP A 324 5.14 1.14 -45.31
C ASP A 324 5.12 2.67 -45.21
N ASP A 325 6.30 3.31 -45.19
CA ASP A 325 6.43 4.77 -45.25
C ASP A 325 5.90 5.34 -46.56
N PHE A 326 6.21 4.69 -47.70
CA PHE A 326 5.67 5.08 -49.00
C PHE A 326 4.13 5.05 -49.00
N PHE A 327 3.52 3.92 -48.62
CA PHE A 327 2.06 3.82 -48.58
C PHE A 327 1.44 4.78 -47.59
N ARG A 328 2.08 5.03 -46.44
CA ARG A 328 1.60 6.00 -45.45
C ARG A 328 1.61 7.42 -46.01
N ALA A 329 2.70 7.82 -46.67
CA ALA A 329 2.80 9.14 -47.27
C ALA A 329 1.78 9.32 -48.40
N SER A 330 1.63 8.34 -49.29
CA SER A 330 0.64 8.37 -50.37
C SER A 330 -0.79 8.39 -49.84
N ALA A 331 -1.11 7.58 -48.83
CA ALA A 331 -2.43 7.58 -48.20
C ALA A 331 -2.75 8.92 -47.52
N MET A 332 -1.75 9.53 -46.86
CA MET A 332 -1.89 10.84 -46.24
C MET A 332 -2.17 11.94 -47.28
N GLN A 333 -1.46 11.93 -48.41
CA GLN A 333 -1.71 12.85 -49.53
C GLN A 333 -3.09 12.67 -50.12
N LEU A 334 -3.49 11.42 -50.38
CA LEU A 334 -4.82 11.08 -50.91
C LEU A 334 -5.92 11.55 -49.96
N LEU A 335 -5.80 11.25 -48.67
CA LEU A 335 -6.79 11.65 -47.67
C LEU A 335 -6.89 13.18 -47.56
N THR A 336 -5.76 13.88 -47.59
CA THR A 336 -5.73 15.36 -47.58
C THR A 336 -6.47 15.91 -48.80
N ALA A 337 -6.20 15.37 -49.99
CA ALA A 337 -6.86 15.80 -51.23
C ALA A 337 -8.38 15.53 -51.21
N LEU A 338 -8.82 14.36 -50.71
CA LEU A 338 -10.23 14.02 -50.63
C LEU A 338 -10.99 14.89 -49.60
N ILE A 339 -10.37 15.17 -48.45
CA ILE A 339 -10.96 16.10 -47.47
C ILE A 339 -11.04 17.51 -48.07
N ALA A 340 -10.00 17.95 -48.79
CA ALA A 340 -9.99 19.24 -49.47
C ALA A 340 -11.06 19.32 -50.56
N ASP A 341 -11.25 18.28 -51.36
CA ASP A 341 -12.34 18.23 -52.34
C ASP A 341 -13.70 18.38 -51.67
N VAL A 342 -13.98 17.61 -50.61
CA VAL A 342 -15.24 17.72 -49.85
C VAL A 342 -15.45 19.12 -49.26
N CYS A 343 -14.40 19.76 -48.73
CA CYS A 343 -14.55 21.03 -48.01
C CYS A 343 -14.42 22.29 -48.90
N LEU A 344 -13.70 22.22 -50.02
CA LEU A 344 -13.25 23.40 -50.79
C LEU A 344 -13.71 23.41 -52.25
N SER A 345 -14.08 22.27 -52.85
CA SER A 345 -14.43 22.21 -54.29
C SER A 345 -15.72 22.94 -54.65
N GLY A 346 -16.62 23.11 -53.67
CA GLY A 346 -17.98 23.59 -53.90
C GLY A 346 -18.94 22.53 -54.46
N HIS A 347 -18.48 21.28 -54.67
CA HIS A 347 -19.33 20.19 -55.15
C HIS A 347 -20.15 19.50 -54.05
N THR A 348 -19.74 19.66 -52.79
CA THR A 348 -20.43 19.05 -51.63
C THR A 348 -21.15 20.14 -50.84
N GLU A 349 -22.46 19.95 -50.66
CA GLU A 349 -23.30 20.81 -49.82
C GLU A 349 -22.79 20.83 -48.38
N GLY A 350 -22.96 21.97 -47.69
CA GLY A 350 -22.38 22.18 -46.35
C GLY A 350 -22.77 21.12 -45.31
N GLU A 351 -23.98 20.57 -45.40
CA GLU A 351 -24.47 19.51 -44.51
C GLU A 351 -23.81 18.15 -44.74
N ASP A 352 -23.30 17.93 -45.96
CA ASP A 352 -22.66 16.67 -46.37
C ASP A 352 -21.12 16.74 -46.26
N GLN A 353 -20.55 17.89 -45.86
CA GLN A 353 -19.12 18.06 -45.60
C GLN A 353 -18.67 17.29 -44.35
N THR A 354 -18.65 15.97 -44.46
CA THR A 354 -18.41 15.04 -43.35
C THR A 354 -17.37 13.99 -43.72
N LEU A 355 -16.73 13.39 -42.71
CA LEU A 355 -15.84 12.24 -42.93
C LEU A 355 -16.56 11.02 -43.53
N ARG A 356 -17.90 10.93 -43.46
CA ARG A 356 -18.66 9.88 -44.15
C ARG A 356 -18.64 10.07 -45.65
N GLN A 357 -18.75 11.32 -46.12
CA GLN A 357 -18.65 11.65 -47.54
C GLN A 357 -17.23 11.39 -48.05
N VAL A 358 -16.20 11.81 -47.30
CA VAL A 358 -14.79 11.48 -47.62
C VAL A 358 -14.59 9.97 -47.77
N ARG A 359 -15.16 9.17 -46.87
CA ARG A 359 -15.12 7.70 -46.95
C ARG A 359 -15.86 7.17 -48.18
N ALA A 360 -17.00 7.75 -48.54
CA ALA A 360 -17.76 7.37 -49.73
C ALA A 360 -16.94 7.61 -51.00
N ASN A 361 -16.35 8.80 -51.14
CA ASN A 361 -15.47 9.15 -52.26
C ASN A 361 -14.25 8.22 -52.32
N LEU A 362 -13.62 7.92 -51.18
CA LEU A 362 -12.48 7.00 -51.11
C LEU A 362 -12.84 5.56 -51.53
N SER A 363 -14.09 5.16 -51.31
CA SER A 363 -14.57 3.80 -51.61
C SER A 363 -15.22 3.68 -52.98
N GLU A 364 -15.22 4.77 -53.77
CA GLU A 364 -15.78 4.78 -55.11
C GLU A 364 -14.97 3.83 -56.00
N PRO A 365 -15.59 2.79 -56.58
CA PRO A 365 -14.87 1.85 -57.42
C PRO A 365 -14.43 2.55 -58.70
N GLU A 366 -13.22 2.22 -59.18
CA GLU A 366 -12.80 2.64 -60.51
C GLU A 366 -13.84 2.16 -61.54
N PRO A 367 -14.28 3.03 -62.47
CA PRO A 367 -15.06 2.60 -63.60
C PRO A 367 -14.33 1.46 -64.29
N LYS A 368 -15.00 0.32 -64.50
CA LYS A 368 -14.43 -0.76 -65.31
C LYS A 368 -14.18 -0.22 -66.70
N LEU A 369 -12.91 -0.01 -67.03
CA LEU A 369 -12.44 0.43 -68.35
C LEU A 369 -12.83 -0.56 -69.45
#